data_AF-A0A1F5CRG6-F1
#
_entry.id   AF-A0A1F5CRG6-F1
#
_cell.length_a   1.000
_cell.length_b   1.000
_cell.length_c   1.000
_cell.angle_alpha   90.00
_cell.angle_beta   90.00
_cell.angle_gamma   90.00
#
_symmetry.space_group_name_H-M   'P 1'
#
loop_
_entity.id
_entity.type
_entity.pdbx_description
1 polymer ?
#
loop_
_entity_poly.entity_id
_entity_poly.type
_entity_poly.pdbx_seq_one_letter_code
_entity_poly.pdbx_strand_id
1 'polypeptide(L)'
;MADLLRQGSALTELACPVCASPLFRLRNGDIWCAKCEKRVIVVKEDEEVETATKSIALEKLEATLLAKVQEIQDKMQRMENQEELQKLGTTLSGLLDNIEKTRKAKRA
;
A
#
# COMPACT_ATOMS: atom_id res chain seq x y z
N MET A 1 1.03 -25.42 30.39
CA MET A 1 2.12 -25.15 29.42
C MET A 1 2.69 -26.44 28.82
N ALA A 2 3.08 -27.44 29.62
CA ALA A 2 3.58 -28.73 29.11
C ALA A 2 2.59 -29.48 28.21
N ASP A 3 1.28 -29.34 28.44
CA ASP A 3 0.24 -30.02 27.66
C ASP A 3 0.13 -29.50 26.21
N LEU A 4 0.40 -28.21 25.98
CA LEU A 4 0.36 -27.63 24.63
C LEU A 4 1.53 -28.09 23.76
N LEU A 5 2.71 -28.29 24.36
CA LEU A 5 3.86 -28.88 23.70
C LEU A 5 3.62 -30.37 23.39
N ARG A 6 2.98 -31.10 24.32
CA ARG A 6 2.55 -32.49 24.11
C ARG A 6 1.50 -32.63 23.00
N GLN A 7 0.66 -31.63 22.81
CA GLN A 7 -0.31 -31.56 21.70
C GLN A 7 0.34 -31.13 20.37
N GLY A 8 1.65 -30.88 20.33
CA GLY A 8 2.39 -30.53 19.11
C GLY A 8 2.28 -29.05 18.72
N SER A 9 2.05 -28.16 19.70
CA SER A 9 2.18 -26.71 19.50
C SER A 9 3.65 -26.29 19.55
N ALA A 10 4.05 -25.32 18.74
CA ALA A 10 5.42 -24.79 18.73
C ALA A 10 5.51 -23.53 19.60
N LEU A 11 6.58 -23.40 20.39
CA LEU A 11 6.88 -22.15 21.10
C LEU A 11 7.24 -21.07 20.07
N THR A 12 6.70 -19.86 20.20
CA THR A 12 7.08 -18.71 19.37
C THR A 12 8.03 -17.79 20.15
N GLU A 13 8.82 -16.99 19.44
CA GLU A 13 9.68 -15.95 20.04
C GLU A 13 8.89 -14.73 20.53
N LEU A 14 7.56 -14.74 20.35
CA LEU A 14 6.68 -13.62 20.70
C LEU A 14 6.12 -13.79 22.12
N ALA A 15 6.05 -12.67 22.85
CA ALA A 15 5.45 -12.59 24.17
C ALA A 15 4.02 -12.01 24.10
N CYS A 16 3.13 -12.49 24.96
CA CYS A 16 1.77 -11.96 25.07
C CYS A 16 1.80 -10.50 25.56
N PRO A 17 1.15 -9.54 24.87
CA PRO A 17 1.17 -8.14 25.26
C PRO A 17 0.45 -7.85 26.59
N VAL A 18 -0.40 -8.78 27.06
CA VAL A 18 -1.19 -8.60 28.29
C VAL A 18 -0.48 -9.17 29.52
N CYS A 19 0.26 -10.27 29.39
CA CYS A 19 0.78 -11.01 30.54
C CYS A 19 2.26 -11.40 30.44
N ALA A 20 2.95 -10.99 29.37
CA ALA A 20 4.35 -11.30 29.06
C ALA A 20 4.69 -12.80 28.98
N SER A 21 3.69 -13.68 28.95
CA SER A 21 3.90 -15.12 28.76
C SER A 21 4.29 -15.43 27.32
N PRO A 22 5.20 -16.40 27.07
CA PRO A 22 5.48 -16.90 25.73
C PRO A 22 4.21 -17.37 25.01
N LEU A 23 4.10 -17.04 23.73
CA LEU A 23 2.98 -17.46 22.88
C LEU A 23 3.30 -18.78 22.18
N PHE A 24 2.25 -19.57 21.94
CA PHE A 24 2.33 -20.88 21.28
C PHE A 24 1.64 -20.82 19.93
N ARG A 25 2.27 -21.37 18.90
CA ARG A 25 1.65 -21.62 17.59
C ARG A 25 0.99 -23.00 17.60
N LEU A 26 -0.33 -23.01 17.50
CA LEU A 26 -1.13 -24.23 17.40
C LEU A 26 -1.00 -24.85 16.00
N ARG A 27 -1.41 -26.12 15.83
CA ARG A 27 -1.31 -26.84 14.54
C ARG A 27 -2.13 -26.20 13.41
N ASN A 28 -3.18 -25.46 13.73
CA ASN A 28 -4.01 -24.74 12.77
C ASN A 28 -3.40 -23.39 12.32
N GLY A 29 -2.22 -23.03 12.83
CA GLY A 29 -1.54 -21.76 12.52
C GLY A 29 -1.87 -20.61 13.46
N ASP A 30 -2.82 -20.78 14.39
CA ASP A 30 -3.17 -19.74 15.35
C ASP A 30 -2.12 -19.55 16.42
N ILE A 31 -1.94 -18.30 16.86
CA ILE A 31 -1.10 -17.96 17.99
C ILE A 31 -1.98 -17.87 19.24
N TRP A 32 -1.59 -18.56 20.31
CA TRP A 32 -2.36 -18.74 21.53
C TRP A 32 -1.53 -18.43 22.78
N CYS A 33 -2.13 -17.69 23.71
CA CYS A 33 -1.54 -17.48 25.03
C CYS A 33 -2.10 -18.48 26.04
N ALA A 34 -1.25 -19.38 26.54
CA ALA A 34 -1.63 -20.39 27.53
C ALA A 34 -2.02 -19.81 28.90
N LYS A 35 -1.56 -18.59 29.22
CA LYS A 35 -1.83 -17.94 30.52
C LYS A 35 -3.09 -17.08 30.49
N CYS A 36 -3.37 -16.43 29.37
CA CYS A 36 -4.58 -15.62 29.19
C CYS A 36 -5.75 -16.42 28.60
N GLU A 37 -5.50 -17.64 28.13
CA GLU A 37 -6.47 -18.48 27.39
C GLU A 37 -7.14 -17.71 26.24
N LYS A 38 -6.33 -16.95 25.50
CA LYS A 38 -6.78 -16.08 24.41
C LYS A 38 -5.96 -16.31 23.15
N ARG A 39 -6.64 -16.23 22.01
CA ARG A 39 -6.03 -16.15 20.68
C ARG A 39 -5.39 -14.77 20.51
N VAL A 40 -4.15 -14.76 20.02
CA VAL A 40 -3.40 -13.55 19.70
C VAL A 40 -3.26 -13.48 18.19
N ILE A 41 -3.56 -12.32 17.61
CA ILE A 41 -3.41 -12.06 16.19
C ILE A 41 -2.18 -11.15 16.05
N VAL A 42 -1.19 -11.59 15.29
CA VAL A 42 0.00 -10.80 14.98
C VAL A 42 -0.24 -10.15 13.62
N VAL A 43 -0.47 -8.84 13.63
CA VAL A 43 -0.54 -8.05 12.40
C VAL A 43 0.90 -7.70 12.02
N LYS A 44 1.34 -8.13 10.83
CA LYS A 44 2.60 -7.64 10.25
C LYS A 44 2.29 -6.29 9.61
N GLU A 45 2.80 -5.21 10.19
CA GLU A 45 2.53 -3.84 9.72
C GLU A 45 3.03 -3.58 8.28
N ASP A 46 3.99 -4.36 7.77
CA ASP A 46 4.67 -4.04 6.51
C ASP A 46 3.81 -4.20 5.24
N GLU A 47 2.92 -5.18 5.12
CA GLU A 47 2.18 -5.43 3.86
C GLU A 47 0.94 -4.53 3.69
N GLU A 48 0.23 -4.24 4.78
CA GLU A 48 -0.99 -3.41 4.74
C GLU A 48 -0.66 -1.92 4.66
N VAL A 49 0.44 -1.47 5.28
CA VAL A 49 0.88 -0.06 5.20
C VAL A 49 1.49 0.25 3.84
N GLU A 50 2.28 -0.67 3.25
CA GLU A 50 2.85 -0.45 1.92
C GLU A 50 1.80 -0.35 0.82
N THR A 51 0.76 -1.18 0.86
CA THR A 51 -0.32 -1.15 -0.14
C THR A 51 -1.14 0.13 0.00
N ALA A 52 -1.52 0.52 1.23
CA ALA A 52 -2.22 1.77 1.48
C ALA A 52 -1.41 3.02 1.07
N THR A 53 -0.10 3.04 1.39
CA THR A 53 0.78 4.17 1.00
C THR A 53 1.00 4.24 -0.50
N LYS A 54 1.15 3.10 -1.20
CA LYS A 54 1.23 3.05 -2.67
C LYS A 54 -0.05 3.60 -3.32
N SER A 55 -1.24 3.20 -2.84
CA SER A 55 -2.52 3.70 -3.35
C SER A 55 -2.65 5.23 -3.19
N ILE A 56 -2.33 5.76 -2.00
CA ILE A 56 -2.37 7.20 -1.71
C ILE A 56 -1.37 7.97 -2.58
N ALA A 57 -0.16 7.44 -2.79
CA ALA A 57 0.85 8.09 -3.62
C ALA A 57 0.40 8.17 -5.09
N LEU A 58 -0.17 7.08 -5.63
CA LEU A 58 -0.69 7.03 -6.99
C LEU A 58 -1.92 7.94 -7.18
N GLU A 59 -2.76 8.12 -6.15
CA GLU A 59 -3.84 9.10 -6.15
C GLU A 59 -3.35 10.54 -6.24
N LYS A 60 -2.37 10.90 -5.42
CA LYS A 60 -1.74 12.23 -5.47
C LYS A 60 -1.07 12.51 -6.81
N LEU A 61 -0.41 11.50 -7.39
CA LEU A 61 0.22 11.61 -8.70
C LEU A 61 -0.84 11.85 -9.79
N GLU A 62 -1.93 11.09 -9.81
CA GLU A 62 -3.01 11.29 -10.80
C GLU A 62 -3.62 12.69 -10.69
N ALA A 63 -3.92 13.17 -9.47
CA ALA A 63 -4.44 14.52 -9.27
C ALA A 63 -3.48 15.59 -9.80
N THR A 64 -2.18 15.42 -9.58
CA THR A 64 -1.14 16.34 -10.07
C THR A 64 -1.05 16.34 -11.60
N LEU A 65 -1.08 15.16 -12.23
CA LEU A 65 -1.04 15.04 -13.67
C LEU A 65 -2.27 15.69 -14.32
N LEU A 66 -3.46 15.51 -13.76
CA LEU A 66 -4.69 16.15 -14.23
C LEU A 66 -4.61 17.68 -14.11
N ALA A 67 -4.10 18.20 -13.00
CA ALA A 67 -3.87 19.64 -12.84
C ALA A 67 -2.90 20.18 -13.90
N LYS A 68 -1.83 19.44 -14.22
CA LYS A 68 -0.89 19.84 -15.29
C LYS A 68 -1.50 19.77 -16.68
N VAL A 69 -2.38 18.83 -16.97
CA VAL A 69 -3.15 18.80 -18.23
C VAL A 69 -3.98 20.07 -18.37
N GLN A 70 -4.66 20.50 -17.30
CA GLN A 70 -5.45 21.73 -17.32
C GLN A 70 -4.58 22.98 -17.51
N GLU A 71 -3.45 23.08 -16.82
CA GLU A 71 -2.50 24.19 -17.01
C GLU A 71 -1.99 24.28 -18.46
N ILE A 72 -1.71 23.14 -19.10
CA ILE A 72 -1.27 23.11 -20.51
C ILE A 72 -2.41 23.52 -21.43
N GLN A 73 -3.62 23.04 -21.21
CA GLN A 73 -4.80 23.42 -21.99
C GLN A 73 -5.04 24.94 -21.93
N ASP A 74 -4.91 25.56 -20.76
CA ASP A 74 -5.08 27.01 -20.60
C ASP A 74 -3.98 27.80 -21.32
N LYS A 75 -2.75 27.28 -21.36
CA LYS A 75 -1.65 27.89 -22.13
C LYS A 75 -1.90 27.77 -23.64
N MET A 76 -2.34 26.61 -24.11
CA MET A 76 -2.62 26.37 -25.53
C MET A 76 -3.73 27.30 -26.06
N GLN A 77 -4.75 27.60 -25.26
CA GLN A 77 -5.84 28.51 -25.66
C GLN A 77 -5.38 29.95 -25.96
N ARG A 78 -4.27 30.39 -25.35
CA ARG A 78 -3.78 31.77 -25.44
C ARG A 78 -2.59 31.92 -26.38
N MET A 79 -2.13 30.82 -26.96
CA MET A 79 -0.93 30.78 -27.79
C MET A 79 -1.26 30.91 -29.27
N GLU A 80 -0.54 31.80 -29.94
CA GLU A 80 -0.58 31.98 -31.39
C GLU A 80 0.66 31.41 -32.10
N ASN A 81 1.71 31.06 -31.34
CA ASN A 81 2.95 30.48 -31.87
C ASN A 81 2.80 28.98 -32.12
N GLN A 82 2.88 28.58 -33.41
CA GLN A 82 2.78 27.19 -33.85
C GLN A 82 3.88 26.28 -33.29
N GLU A 83 5.11 26.79 -33.09
CA GLU A 83 6.24 25.99 -32.59
C GLU A 83 6.08 25.67 -31.09
N GLU A 84 5.63 26.64 -30.30
CA GLU A 84 5.31 26.43 -28.88
C GLU A 84 4.11 25.50 -28.71
N LEU A 85 3.13 25.57 -29.61
CA LEU A 85 1.97 24.69 -29.61
C LEU A 85 2.36 23.22 -29.82
N GLN A 86 3.32 22.94 -30.69
CA GLN A 86 3.87 21.60 -30.90
C GLN A 86 4.63 21.09 -29.66
N LYS A 87 5.41 21.94 -28.99
CA LYS A 87 6.12 21.59 -27.74
C LYS A 87 5.13 21.24 -26.61
N LEU A 88 4.06 22.04 -26.46
CA LEU A 88 3.00 21.75 -25.49
C LEU A 88 2.21 20.49 -25.84
N GLY A 89 1.90 20.26 -27.12
CA GLY A 89 1.20 19.04 -27.55
C GLY A 89 1.99 17.76 -27.26
N THR A 90 3.31 17.79 -27.45
CA THR A 90 4.20 16.66 -27.13
C THR A 90 4.22 16.40 -25.61
N THR A 91 4.30 17.47 -24.82
CA THR A 91 4.26 17.39 -23.35
C THR A 91 2.91 16.85 -22.87
N LEU A 92 1.80 17.34 -23.42
CA LEU A 92 0.45 16.88 -23.11
C LEU A 92 0.28 15.39 -23.41
N SER A 93 0.78 14.93 -24.56
CA SER A 93 0.74 13.51 -24.94
C SER A 93 1.47 12.63 -23.91
N GLY A 94 2.64 13.08 -23.45
CA GLY A 94 3.38 12.39 -22.38
C GLY A 94 2.65 12.37 -21.03
N LEU A 95 1.97 13.46 -20.66
CA LEU A 95 1.16 13.49 -19.44
C LEU A 95 -0.04 12.54 -19.51
N LEU A 96 -0.71 12.45 -20.66
CA LEU A 96 -1.85 11.54 -20.86
C LEU A 96 -1.41 10.07 -20.77
N ASP A 97 -0.28 9.71 -21.36
CA ASP A 97 0.31 8.36 -21.24
C ASP A 97 0.68 8.03 -19.78
N ASN A 98 1.25 9.00 -19.05
CA ASN A 98 1.54 8.84 -17.63
C ASN A 98 0.27 8.64 -16.78
N ILE A 99 -0.84 9.29 -17.11
CA ILE A 99 -2.14 9.07 -16.45
C ILE A 99 -2.62 7.63 -16.71
N GLU A 100 -2.53 7.15 -17.95
CA GLU A 100 -2.92 5.78 -18.29
C GLU A 100 -2.09 4.75 -17.50
N LYS A 101 -0.77 4.93 -17.46
CA LYS A 101 0.15 4.08 -16.67
C LYS A 101 -0.17 4.11 -15.19
N THR A 102 -0.45 5.30 -14.63
CA THR A 102 -0.82 5.46 -13.22
C THR A 102 -2.13 4.72 -12.92
N ARG A 103 -3.13 4.79 -13.80
CA ARG A 103 -4.40 4.07 -13.65
C ARG A 103 -4.24 2.55 -13.75
N LYS A 104 -3.35 2.07 -14.63
CA LYS A 104 -3.02 0.64 -14.71
C LYS A 104 -2.33 0.16 -13.43
N ALA A 105 -1.38 0.94 -12.90
CA ALA A 105 -0.67 0.63 -11.66
C ALA A 105 -1.58 0.59 -10.42
N LYS A 106 -2.69 1.35 -10.40
CA LYS A 106 -3.70 1.27 -9.32
C LYS A 106 -4.58 0.01 -9.37
N ARG A 107 -4.68 -0.66 -10.52
CA ARG A 107 -5.52 -1.85 -10.73
C ARG A 107 -4.75 -3.16 -10.60
N ALA A 108 -3.42 -3.09 -10.61
CA ALA A 108 -2.49 -4.20 -10.47
C ALA A 108 -2.17 -4.42 -8.99
#